data_AF-A0A5E4FKG9-F1
#
_entry.id   AF-A0A5E4FKG9-F1
#
_cell.length_a   1.000
_cell.length_b   1.000
_cell.length_c   1.000
_cell.angle_alpha   90.00
_cell.angle_beta   90.00
_cell.angle_gamma   90.00
#
_symmetry.space_group_name_H-M   'P 1'
#
loop_
_entity.id
_entity.type
_entity.pdbx_description
1 polymer ?
#
loop_
_entity_poly.entity_id
_entity_poly.type
_entity_poly.pdbx_seq_one_letter_code
_entity_poly.pdbx_strand_id
1 'polypeptide(L)'
;MRVSSKSLSSEFKPAGFFRAKIRQHIFKFNPNESSSWRSWFRRVSEGEVVLGLIIANVAMFMLWRIADNSFMVKNFTISLDNFTSGRLHTLITCAFSHIDAGHVTSNMLGLYVFGKRIERIFGPEFFLKLYLAGAVGGSVFFLVHKAYLAASSKSGQPMKMDPSKIQGLGASGAVTAIMLLDIFLFPKSTIYLELLIPVPAMLVGIYIIAKDLMRIIRGDQRISGSAHLGGAAVAAIAWARIRRGRF
;
A
#
# COMPACT_ATOMS: atom_id res chain seq x y z
N MET A 1 -17.01 -35.00 67.13
CA MET A 1 -16.32 -34.91 65.83
C MET A 1 -17.26 -34.34 64.78
N ARG A 2 -17.08 -33.07 64.39
CA ARG A 2 -17.30 -32.58 63.02
C ARG A 2 -16.61 -31.23 62.90
N VAL A 3 -15.51 -31.24 62.16
CA VAL A 3 -14.59 -30.12 61.97
C VAL A 3 -15.12 -29.22 60.86
N SER A 4 -15.10 -27.91 61.13
CA SER A 4 -15.34 -26.83 60.19
C SER A 4 -14.28 -26.82 59.08
N SER A 5 -14.68 -26.94 57.82
CA SER A 5 -13.80 -26.69 56.67
C SER A 5 -14.03 -25.29 56.11
N LYS A 6 -13.04 -24.40 56.32
CA LYS A 6 -12.81 -23.26 55.43
C LYS A 6 -12.16 -23.81 54.15
N SER A 7 -12.69 -23.43 52.99
CA SER A 7 -12.02 -23.56 51.71
C SER A 7 -12.07 -22.21 51.00
N LEU A 8 -10.89 -21.59 50.93
CA LEU A 8 -10.55 -20.46 50.08
C LEU A 8 -10.28 -21.00 48.66
N SER A 9 -10.88 -20.40 47.63
CA SER A 9 -10.13 -19.98 46.41
C SER A 9 -11.02 -19.42 45.30
N SER A 10 -10.63 -18.21 44.90
CA SER A 10 -10.71 -17.60 43.56
C SER A 10 -12.08 -17.35 42.92
N GLU A 11 -12.48 -16.06 43.01
CA GLU A 11 -13.24 -15.35 41.99
C GLU A 11 -12.69 -15.64 40.58
N PHE A 12 -13.47 -16.31 39.73
CA PHE A 12 -13.24 -16.34 38.29
C PHE A 12 -13.71 -15.00 37.71
N LYS A 13 -12.80 -14.03 37.59
CA LYS A 13 -13.02 -12.84 36.76
C LYS A 13 -12.77 -13.25 35.30
N PRO A 14 -13.76 -13.20 34.39
CA PRO A 14 -13.47 -13.38 32.98
C PRO A 14 -12.55 -12.25 32.53
N ALA A 15 -11.44 -12.61 31.90
CA ALA A 15 -10.41 -11.72 31.41
C ALA A 15 -10.98 -10.73 30.38
N GLY A 16 -11.50 -9.62 30.88
CA GLY A 16 -11.78 -8.40 30.12
C GLY A 16 -10.46 -7.70 29.80
N PHE A 17 -9.72 -8.21 28.81
CA PHE A 17 -8.61 -7.49 28.22
C PHE A 17 -8.68 -7.67 26.70
N PHE A 18 -8.69 -6.55 25.96
CA PHE A 18 -8.92 -6.38 24.51
C PHE A 18 -10.31 -5.92 24.03
N ARG A 19 -11.12 -5.25 24.86
CA ARG A 19 -11.91 -4.10 24.35
C ARG A 19 -11.07 -2.84 24.52
N ALA A 20 -10.09 -2.66 23.64
CA ALA A 20 -9.39 -1.39 23.55
C ALA A 20 -10.42 -0.31 23.24
N LYS A 21 -10.61 0.59 24.21
CA LYS A 21 -11.32 1.86 24.06
C LYS A 21 -10.73 2.63 22.88
N ILE A 22 -11.25 2.42 21.69
CA ILE A 22 -11.34 3.48 20.68
C ILE A 22 -12.61 4.25 21.03
N ARG A 23 -12.59 4.92 22.18
CA ARG A 23 -13.67 5.79 22.64
C ARG A 23 -13.18 7.22 22.49
N GLN A 24 -13.55 7.82 21.36
CA GLN A 24 -13.69 9.25 21.09
C GLN A 24 -12.93 10.18 22.04
N HIS A 25 -11.67 10.46 21.75
CA HIS A 25 -10.97 11.67 22.23
C HIS A 25 -9.88 12.01 21.20
N ILE A 26 -10.29 12.45 20.02
CA ILE A 26 -9.37 13.13 19.11
C ILE A 26 -10.11 14.38 18.58
N PHE A 27 -9.41 15.51 18.72
CA PHE A 27 -9.70 16.86 18.24
C PHE A 27 -10.57 17.78 19.11
N LYS A 28 -9.92 18.53 20.02
CA LYS A 28 -10.27 19.95 20.21
C LYS A 28 -9.61 20.73 19.07
N PHE A 29 -10.37 21.00 18.01
CA PHE A 29 -9.94 21.79 16.86
C PHE A 29 -9.92 23.29 17.22
N ASN A 30 -8.82 23.97 16.89
CA ASN A 30 -8.75 25.42 16.83
C ASN A 30 -9.32 25.88 15.46
N PRO A 31 -10.42 26.65 15.40
CA PRO A 31 -11.18 26.86 14.16
C PRO A 31 -10.58 27.84 13.14
N ASN A 32 -9.41 28.44 13.40
CA ASN A 32 -8.99 29.65 12.68
C ASN A 32 -7.91 29.52 11.58
N GLU A 33 -7.60 28.32 11.08
CA GLU A 33 -6.81 28.18 9.85
C GLU A 33 -7.35 27.05 8.95
N SER A 34 -8.36 27.35 8.12
CA SER A 34 -8.79 26.41 7.09
C SER A 34 -8.14 26.72 5.74
N SER A 35 -7.15 25.95 5.34
CA SER A 35 -6.68 25.95 3.95
C SER A 35 -7.79 25.44 3.03
N SER A 36 -7.93 26.06 1.84
CA SER A 36 -8.96 25.74 0.83
C SER A 36 -9.09 24.23 0.56
N TRP A 37 -7.97 23.52 0.48
CA TRP A 37 -7.90 22.08 0.25
C TRP A 37 -8.52 21.23 1.38
N ARG A 38 -8.33 21.60 2.65
CA ARG A 38 -8.96 20.91 3.78
C ARG A 38 -10.49 21.07 3.75
N SER A 39 -10.98 22.21 3.26
CA SER A 39 -12.42 22.44 3.10
C SER A 39 -13.03 21.55 2.01
N TRP A 40 -12.28 21.26 0.94
CA TRP A 40 -12.71 20.35 -0.11
C TRP A 40 -12.85 18.92 0.41
N PHE A 41 -11.86 18.41 1.15
CA PHE A 41 -11.93 17.07 1.74
C PHE A 41 -13.09 16.87 2.71
N ARG A 42 -13.57 17.93 3.38
CA ARG A 42 -14.76 17.88 4.24
C ARG A 42 -16.07 17.66 3.47
N ARG A 43 -16.08 17.94 2.16
CA ARG A 43 -17.25 17.74 1.28
C ARG A 43 -17.26 16.38 0.59
N VAL A 44 -16.14 15.67 0.61
CA VAL A 44 -15.99 14.36 -0.03
C VAL A 44 -16.61 13.30 0.88
N SER A 45 -17.58 12.54 0.36
CA SER A 45 -18.25 11.48 1.12
C SER A 45 -17.35 10.23 1.27
N GLU A 46 -17.67 9.35 2.22
CA GLU A 46 -16.87 8.14 2.48
C GLU A 46 -16.75 7.26 1.22
N GLY A 47 -15.53 7.00 0.75
CA GLY A 47 -15.28 6.09 -0.38
C GLY A 47 -15.15 6.78 -1.73
N GLU A 48 -15.40 8.09 -1.81
CA GLU A 48 -15.25 8.86 -3.03
C GLU A 48 -13.79 8.97 -3.48
N VAL A 49 -12.83 9.00 -2.55
CA VAL A 49 -11.40 9.03 -2.94
C VAL A 49 -10.97 7.68 -3.48
N VAL A 50 -11.39 6.57 -2.87
CA VAL A 50 -11.17 5.22 -3.44
C VAL A 50 -11.73 5.15 -4.85
N LEU A 51 -12.98 5.56 -5.06
CA LEU A 51 -13.60 5.52 -6.38
C LEU A 51 -12.89 6.44 -7.38
N GLY A 52 -12.54 7.66 -6.97
CA GLY A 52 -11.81 8.62 -7.80
C GLY A 52 -10.45 8.08 -8.24
N LEU A 53 -9.71 7.41 -7.36
CA LEU A 53 -8.45 6.75 -7.71
C LEU A 53 -8.66 5.57 -8.65
N ILE A 54 -9.73 4.78 -8.46
CA ILE A 54 -10.08 3.69 -9.39
C ILE A 54 -10.37 4.24 -10.78
N ILE A 55 -11.22 5.26 -10.88
CA ILE A 55 -11.56 5.92 -12.14
C ILE A 55 -10.30 6.49 -12.80
N ALA A 56 -9.42 7.15 -12.04
CA ALA A 56 -8.18 7.71 -12.57
C ALA A 56 -7.26 6.62 -13.15
N ASN A 57 -7.09 5.48 -12.47
CA ASN A 57 -6.29 4.36 -12.99
C ASN A 57 -6.92 3.72 -14.23
N VAL A 58 -8.25 3.56 -14.27
CA VAL A 58 -8.95 3.02 -15.44
C VAL A 58 -8.86 3.99 -16.63
N ALA A 59 -9.04 5.29 -16.39
CA ALA A 59 -8.88 6.31 -17.42
C ALA A 59 -7.45 6.33 -17.97
N MET A 60 -6.45 6.22 -17.10
CA MET A 60 -5.04 6.14 -17.48
C MET A 60 -4.76 4.86 -18.29
N PHE A 61 -5.33 3.72 -17.90
CA PHE A 61 -5.26 2.47 -18.66
C PHE A 61 -5.88 2.61 -20.07
N MET A 62 -6.99 3.35 -20.21
CA MET A 62 -7.56 3.66 -21.53
C MET A 62 -6.66 4.62 -22.33
N LEU A 63 -6.03 5.59 -21.66
CA LEU A 63 -5.09 6.51 -22.31
C LEU A 63 -3.91 5.76 -22.94
N TRP A 64 -3.42 4.69 -22.29
CA TRP A 64 -2.41 3.78 -22.87
C TRP A 64 -2.82 3.09 -24.18
N ARG A 65 -4.11 3.11 -24.55
CA ARG A 65 -4.63 2.50 -25.80
C ARG A 65 -4.74 3.48 -26.96
N ILE A 66 -4.76 4.78 -26.67
CA ILE A 66 -5.02 5.82 -27.66
C ILE A 66 -3.85 6.80 -27.84
N ALA A 67 -3.06 7.02 -26.79
CA ALA A 67 -1.94 7.95 -26.82
C ALA A 67 -0.69 7.31 -27.44
N ASP A 68 0.22 8.16 -27.92
CA ASP A 68 1.51 7.73 -28.47
C ASP A 68 2.32 6.90 -27.46
N ASN A 69 2.77 5.73 -27.88
CA ASN A 69 3.46 4.79 -26.99
C ASN A 69 4.78 5.38 -26.44
N SER A 70 5.53 6.13 -27.26
CA SER A 70 6.80 6.74 -26.82
C SER A 70 6.56 7.77 -25.73
N PHE A 71 5.54 8.61 -25.91
CA PHE A 71 5.10 9.59 -24.93
C PHE A 71 4.68 8.92 -23.62
N MET A 72 3.89 7.84 -23.70
CA MET A 72 3.41 7.10 -22.53
C MET A 72 4.56 6.46 -21.75
N VAL A 73 5.46 5.77 -22.44
CA VAL A 73 6.65 5.17 -21.83
C VAL A 73 7.52 6.21 -21.14
N LYS A 74 7.75 7.37 -21.76
CA LYS A 74 8.63 8.42 -21.20
C LYS A 74 8.04 9.11 -19.98
N ASN A 75 6.72 9.33 -19.93
CA ASN A 75 6.10 10.18 -18.90
C ASN A 75 5.29 9.40 -17.85
N PHE A 76 5.01 8.12 -18.09
CA PHE A 76 4.11 7.32 -17.26
C PHE A 76 4.70 5.98 -16.83
N THR A 77 6.01 5.80 -17.00
CA THR A 77 6.75 4.65 -16.45
C THR A 77 7.95 5.13 -15.64
N ILE A 78 8.27 4.42 -14.57
CA ILE A 78 9.48 4.68 -13.80
C ILE A 78 10.61 3.79 -14.32
N SER A 79 11.77 4.38 -14.58
CA SER A 79 13.01 3.69 -14.93
C SER A 79 14.18 4.54 -14.46
N LEU A 80 15.40 3.98 -14.42
CA LEU A 80 16.56 4.80 -14.10
C LEU A 80 16.73 5.90 -15.15
N ASP A 81 16.57 5.58 -16.43
CA ASP A 81 16.68 6.55 -17.53
C ASP A 81 15.68 7.70 -17.40
N ASN A 82 14.42 7.41 -17.10
CA ASN A 82 13.41 8.47 -16.91
C ASN A 82 13.75 9.33 -15.70
N PHE A 83 14.18 8.70 -14.59
CA PHE A 83 14.54 9.42 -13.38
C PHE A 83 15.77 10.33 -13.58
N THR A 84 16.85 9.81 -14.17
CA THR A 84 18.10 10.56 -14.42
C THR A 84 17.94 11.61 -15.52
N SER A 85 16.98 11.43 -16.44
CA SER A 85 16.59 12.44 -17.43
C SER A 85 15.75 13.58 -16.83
N GLY A 86 15.56 13.64 -15.51
CA GLY A 86 14.82 14.69 -14.82
C GLY A 86 13.30 14.51 -14.80
N ARG A 87 12.76 13.36 -15.23
CA ARG A 87 11.30 13.10 -15.23
C ARG A 87 10.81 12.66 -13.86
N LEU A 88 11.00 13.49 -12.84
CA LEU A 88 10.65 13.15 -11.44
C LEU A 88 9.16 12.86 -11.24
N HIS A 89 8.29 13.38 -12.11
CA HIS A 89 6.86 13.10 -12.10
C HIS A 89 6.55 11.59 -12.24
N THR A 90 7.44 10.80 -12.87
CA THR A 90 7.27 9.35 -13.03
C THR A 90 7.28 8.61 -11.71
N LEU A 91 7.75 9.20 -10.61
CA LEU A 91 7.63 8.62 -9.27
C LEU A 91 6.17 8.41 -8.84
N ILE A 92 5.26 9.23 -9.37
CA ILE A 92 3.82 9.20 -9.08
C ILE A 92 3.04 8.69 -10.29
N THR A 93 3.28 9.22 -11.48
CA THR A 93 2.46 8.89 -12.66
C THR A 93 2.55 7.42 -13.07
N CYS A 94 3.66 6.74 -12.77
CA CYS A 94 3.78 5.30 -12.99
C CYS A 94 2.80 4.49 -12.16
N ALA A 95 2.41 4.98 -10.97
CA ALA A 95 1.47 4.29 -10.09
C ALA A 95 0.03 4.35 -10.59
N PHE A 96 -0.27 5.16 -11.61
CA PHE A 96 -1.57 5.20 -12.27
C PHE A 96 -1.59 4.41 -13.58
N SER A 97 -0.46 3.83 -13.99
CA SER A 97 -0.28 3.26 -15.32
C SER A 97 -0.28 1.74 -15.33
N HIS A 98 -1.02 1.17 -16.28
CA HIS A 98 -1.14 -0.27 -16.47
C HIS A 98 -1.18 -0.59 -17.96
N ILE A 99 -0.51 -1.66 -18.38
CA ILE A 99 -0.55 -2.16 -19.76
C ILE A 99 -1.51 -3.36 -19.85
N ASP A 100 -1.47 -4.23 -18.85
CA ASP A 100 -2.26 -5.45 -18.76
C ASP A 100 -3.58 -5.26 -18.00
N ALA A 101 -4.65 -5.86 -18.52
CA ALA A 101 -6.00 -5.79 -17.97
C ALA A 101 -6.11 -6.54 -16.62
N GLY A 102 -5.43 -7.69 -16.47
CA GLY A 102 -5.39 -8.42 -15.20
C GLY A 102 -4.66 -7.63 -14.11
N HIS A 103 -3.59 -6.93 -14.48
CA HIS A 103 -2.82 -6.10 -13.56
C HIS A 103 -3.61 -4.89 -13.05
N VAL A 104 -4.35 -4.17 -13.90
CA VAL A 104 -5.23 -3.09 -13.42
C VAL A 104 -6.38 -3.66 -12.58
N THR A 105 -7.00 -4.75 -13.02
CA THR A 105 -8.13 -5.37 -12.29
C THR A 105 -7.75 -5.80 -10.88
N SER A 106 -6.63 -6.52 -10.72
CA SER A 106 -6.14 -6.96 -9.42
C SER A 106 -5.79 -5.80 -8.48
N ASN A 107 -5.16 -4.74 -9.00
CA ASN A 107 -4.87 -3.54 -8.22
C ASN A 107 -6.15 -2.82 -7.78
N MET A 108 -7.12 -2.64 -8.67
CA MET A 108 -8.36 -1.93 -8.35
C MET A 108 -9.23 -2.73 -7.38
N LEU A 109 -9.25 -4.06 -7.50
CA LEU A 109 -9.90 -4.94 -6.52
C LEU A 109 -9.27 -4.78 -5.13
N GLY A 110 -7.93 -4.83 -5.04
CA GLY A 110 -7.22 -4.61 -3.77
C GLY A 110 -7.49 -3.21 -3.20
N LEU A 111 -7.41 -2.17 -4.03
CA LEU A 111 -7.70 -0.80 -3.65
C LEU A 111 -9.12 -0.65 -3.11
N TYR A 112 -10.11 -1.27 -3.75
CA TYR A 112 -11.50 -1.20 -3.32
C TYR A 112 -11.75 -1.95 -2.00
N VAL A 113 -11.24 -3.18 -1.88
CA VAL A 113 -11.48 -4.05 -0.70
C VAL A 113 -10.83 -3.47 0.55
N PHE A 114 -9.55 -3.09 0.47
CA PHE A 114 -8.79 -2.60 1.62
C PHE A 114 -8.95 -1.08 1.80
N GLY A 115 -8.97 -0.33 0.70
CA GLY A 115 -8.98 1.13 0.74
C GLY A 115 -10.24 1.70 1.36
N LYS A 116 -11.43 1.14 1.07
CA LYS A 116 -12.68 1.62 1.68
C LYS A 116 -12.67 1.53 3.21
N ARG A 117 -12.03 0.50 3.77
CA ARG A 117 -11.94 0.35 5.23
C ARG A 117 -11.02 1.41 5.83
N ILE A 118 -9.85 1.61 5.22
CA ILE A 118 -8.86 2.60 5.66
C ILE A 118 -9.41 4.03 5.52
N GLU A 119 -10.04 4.36 4.39
CA GLU A 119 -10.66 5.67 4.16
C GLU A 119 -11.76 5.95 5.19
N ARG A 120 -12.60 4.98 5.51
CA ARG A 120 -13.64 5.15 6.55
C ARG A 120 -13.05 5.42 7.93
N ILE A 121 -11.95 4.77 8.29
CA ILE A 121 -11.37 4.88 9.64
C ILE A 121 -10.60 6.19 9.81
N PHE A 122 -9.81 6.59 8.81
CA PHE A 122 -8.87 7.71 8.92
C PHE A 122 -9.25 8.94 8.08
N GLY A 123 -10.29 8.82 7.25
CA GLY A 123 -10.76 9.88 6.35
C GLY A 123 -10.02 9.94 5.00
N PRO A 124 -10.58 10.73 4.06
CA PRO A 124 -10.11 10.81 2.67
C PRO A 124 -8.71 11.43 2.54
N GLU A 125 -8.36 12.42 3.39
CA GLU A 125 -7.05 13.08 3.34
C GLU A 125 -5.92 12.11 3.72
N PHE A 126 -6.09 11.34 4.80
CA PHE A 126 -5.09 10.35 5.21
C PHE A 126 -4.95 9.26 4.14
N PHE A 127 -6.08 8.78 3.62
CA PHE A 127 -6.09 7.74 2.60
C PHE A 127 -5.35 8.16 1.33
N LEU A 128 -5.60 9.37 0.81
CA LEU A 128 -4.89 9.88 -0.37
C LEU A 128 -3.38 10.01 -0.11
N LYS A 129 -2.99 10.54 1.05
CA LYS A 129 -1.58 10.63 1.44
C LYS A 129 -0.92 9.26 1.51
N LEU A 130 -1.62 8.26 2.03
CA LEU A 130 -1.12 6.89 2.10
C LEU A 130 -0.93 6.29 0.70
N TYR A 131 -1.89 6.50 -0.21
CA TYR A 131 -1.78 6.06 -1.59
C TYR A 131 -0.56 6.68 -2.28
N LEU A 132 -0.42 8.01 -2.21
CA LEU A 132 0.70 8.73 -2.84
C LEU A 132 2.05 8.39 -2.19
N ALA A 133 2.09 8.24 -0.87
CA ALA A 133 3.30 7.81 -0.17
C ALA A 133 3.70 6.39 -0.59
N GLY A 134 2.74 5.47 -0.73
CA GLY A 134 2.99 4.11 -1.21
C GLY A 134 3.45 4.08 -2.67
N ALA A 135 2.89 4.94 -3.53
CA ALA A 135 3.35 5.12 -4.92
C ALA A 135 4.82 5.55 -4.96
N VAL A 136 5.17 6.63 -4.24
CA VAL A 136 6.55 7.13 -4.17
C VAL A 136 7.48 6.11 -3.53
N GLY A 137 7.09 5.49 -2.42
CA GLY A 137 7.88 4.47 -1.73
C GLY A 137 8.17 3.27 -2.62
N GLY A 138 7.17 2.79 -3.36
CA GLY A 138 7.34 1.73 -4.35
C GLY A 138 8.29 2.13 -5.48
N SER A 139 8.14 3.33 -6.04
CA SER A 139 9.02 3.85 -7.07
C SER A 139 10.47 3.99 -6.60
N VAL A 140 10.69 4.48 -5.39
CA VAL A 140 12.04 4.60 -4.80
C VAL A 140 12.70 3.23 -4.64
N PHE A 141 11.99 2.26 -4.05
CA PHE A 141 12.55 0.90 -3.89
C PHE A 141 12.78 0.22 -5.24
N PHE A 142 11.93 0.47 -6.24
CA PHE A 142 12.16 0.03 -7.61
C PHE A 142 13.46 0.59 -8.17
N LEU A 143 13.66 1.91 -8.10
CA LEU A 143 14.87 2.58 -8.60
C LEU A 143 16.13 2.10 -7.87
N VAL A 144 16.10 1.99 -6.54
CA VAL A 144 17.24 1.51 -5.75
C VAL A 144 17.62 0.09 -6.18
N HIS A 145 16.64 -0.79 -6.37
CA HIS A 145 16.89 -2.15 -6.84
C HIS A 145 17.49 -2.16 -8.25
N LYS A 146 16.96 -1.35 -9.19
CA LYS A 146 17.54 -1.27 -10.55
C LYS A 146 18.93 -0.66 -10.56
N ALA A 147 19.20 0.34 -9.71
CA ALA A 147 20.53 0.94 -9.58
C ALA A 147 21.53 -0.07 -9.03
N TYR A 148 21.13 -0.86 -8.03
CA TYR A 148 21.94 -1.96 -7.51
C TYR A 148 22.27 -2.99 -8.61
N LEU A 149 21.26 -3.44 -9.37
CA LEU A 149 21.48 -4.38 -10.48
C LEU A 149 22.40 -3.79 -11.57
N ALA A 150 22.21 -2.52 -11.95
CA ALA A 150 23.07 -1.85 -12.92
C ALA A 150 24.53 -1.74 -12.45
N ALA A 151 24.75 -1.51 -11.16
CA ALA A 151 26.09 -1.50 -10.56
C ALA A 151 26.71 -2.91 -10.52
N SER A 152 25.92 -3.93 -10.19
CA SER A 152 26.36 -5.33 -10.12
C SER A 152 26.64 -5.94 -11.50
N SER A 153 25.91 -5.57 -12.56
CA SER A 153 26.15 -6.10 -13.90
C SER A 153 27.51 -5.72 -14.50
N LYS A 154 28.17 -4.69 -13.97
CA LYS A 154 29.56 -4.34 -14.34
C LYS A 154 30.58 -5.39 -13.88
N SER A 155 30.22 -6.33 -12.99
CA SER A 155 31.13 -7.34 -12.42
C SER A 155 31.18 -8.67 -13.20
N GLY A 156 30.78 -8.71 -14.47
CA GLY A 156 31.11 -9.82 -15.38
C GLY A 156 30.02 -10.82 -15.73
N GLN A 157 28.74 -10.59 -15.36
CA GLN A 157 27.62 -11.39 -15.89
C GLN A 157 26.78 -10.57 -16.89
N PRO A 158 26.68 -10.97 -18.17
CA PRO A 158 25.83 -10.28 -19.13
C PRO A 158 24.36 -10.46 -18.75
N MET A 159 23.69 -9.38 -18.35
CA MET A 159 22.22 -9.38 -18.25
C MET A 159 21.59 -9.35 -19.64
N LYS A 160 20.49 -10.09 -19.81
CA LYS A 160 19.71 -10.12 -21.07
C LYS A 160 19.13 -8.76 -21.47
N MET A 161 18.99 -7.84 -20.51
CA MET A 161 18.47 -6.48 -20.72
C MET A 161 19.19 -5.50 -19.80
N ASP A 162 19.42 -4.29 -20.31
CA ASP A 162 19.98 -3.17 -19.55
C ASP A 162 19.03 -2.78 -18.40
N PRO A 163 19.44 -2.92 -17.12
CA PRO A 163 18.59 -2.60 -15.97
C PRO A 163 18.07 -1.17 -15.95
N SER A 164 18.79 -0.23 -16.58
CA SER A 164 18.40 1.19 -16.61
C SER A 164 17.15 1.46 -17.43
N LYS A 165 16.91 0.63 -18.45
CA LYS A 165 15.79 0.71 -19.39
C LYS A 165 14.57 -0.09 -18.94
N ILE A 166 14.69 -0.88 -17.86
CA ILE A 166 13.57 -1.67 -17.36
C ILE A 166 12.54 -0.73 -16.74
N GLN A 167 11.34 -0.77 -17.29
CA GLN A 167 10.23 0.09 -16.92
C GLN A 167 9.40 -0.57 -15.81
N GLY A 168 9.09 0.22 -14.78
CA GLY A 168 8.10 -0.09 -13.76
C GLY A 168 6.84 0.75 -13.98
N LEU A 169 5.68 0.13 -13.81
CA LEU A 169 4.38 0.79 -13.82
C LEU A 169 3.37 -0.07 -13.06
N GLY A 170 2.40 0.58 -12.43
CA GLY A 170 1.31 -0.04 -11.71
C GLY A 170 1.12 0.53 -10.31
N ALA A 171 -0.14 0.54 -9.86
CA ALA A 171 -0.55 1.01 -8.54
C ALA A 171 -0.08 0.13 -7.36
N SER A 172 0.63 -0.98 -7.63
CA SER A 172 0.80 -2.05 -6.66
C SER A 172 1.64 -1.65 -5.44
N GLY A 173 2.55 -0.69 -5.54
CA GLY A 173 3.23 -0.09 -4.38
C GLY A 173 2.25 0.66 -3.46
N ALA A 174 1.36 1.46 -4.04
CA ALA A 174 0.31 2.17 -3.31
C ALA A 174 -0.73 1.22 -2.70
N VAL A 175 -1.20 0.24 -3.48
CA VAL A 175 -2.15 -0.78 -3.02
C VAL A 175 -1.55 -1.63 -1.91
N THR A 176 -0.28 -2.02 -2.03
CA THR A 176 0.43 -2.76 -0.97
C THR A 176 0.53 -1.95 0.32
N ALA A 177 0.79 -0.63 0.24
CA ALA A 177 0.83 0.23 1.42
C ALA A 177 -0.53 0.27 2.15
N ILE A 178 -1.63 0.39 1.40
CA ILE A 178 -3.00 0.41 1.94
C ILE A 178 -3.38 -0.95 2.54
N MET A 179 -3.16 -2.02 1.78
CA MET A 179 -3.49 -3.39 2.17
C MET A 179 -2.71 -3.83 3.42
N LEU A 180 -1.40 -3.59 3.47
CA LEU A 180 -0.60 -3.97 4.63
C LEU A 180 -0.93 -3.11 5.85
N LEU A 181 -1.28 -1.83 5.68
CA LEU A 181 -1.76 -1.04 6.81
C LEU A 181 -3.07 -1.62 7.37
N ASP A 182 -4.02 -2.02 6.53
CA ASP A 182 -5.25 -2.70 6.96
C ASP A 182 -4.94 -4.00 7.71
N ILE A 183 -4.05 -4.83 7.17
CA ILE A 183 -3.63 -6.09 7.80
C ILE A 183 -2.95 -5.84 9.15
N PHE A 184 -2.09 -4.81 9.27
CA PHE A 184 -1.43 -4.50 10.54
C PHE A 184 -2.38 -3.97 11.61
N LEU A 185 -3.48 -3.33 11.20
CA LEU A 185 -4.53 -2.86 12.12
C LEU A 185 -5.52 -3.98 12.48
N PHE A 186 -5.80 -4.89 11.54
CA PHE A 186 -6.81 -5.95 11.67
C PHE A 186 -6.26 -7.34 11.33
N PRO A 187 -5.20 -7.82 12.00
CA PRO A 187 -4.48 -9.04 11.60
C PRO A 187 -5.33 -10.32 11.71
N LYS A 188 -6.35 -10.32 12.57
CA LYS A 188 -7.29 -11.43 12.78
C LYS A 188 -8.54 -11.33 11.90
N SER A 189 -8.71 -10.29 11.10
CA SER A 189 -9.85 -10.18 10.19
C SER A 189 -9.78 -11.26 9.11
N THR A 190 -10.93 -11.78 8.69
CA THR A 190 -11.00 -12.81 7.64
C THR A 190 -10.98 -12.14 6.27
N ILE A 191 -10.08 -12.60 5.41
CA ILE A 191 -10.05 -12.28 3.98
C ILE A 191 -10.44 -13.55 3.23
N TYR A 192 -11.29 -13.43 2.21
CA TYR A 192 -11.66 -14.55 1.34
C TYR A 192 -10.75 -14.57 0.12
N LEU A 193 -9.88 -15.58 0.01
CA LEU A 193 -9.11 -15.82 -1.20
C LEU A 193 -10.03 -16.43 -2.26
N GLU A 194 -10.01 -15.86 -3.47
CA GLU A 194 -10.85 -16.29 -4.60
C GLU A 194 -12.34 -16.44 -4.24
N LEU A 195 -12.80 -15.67 -3.25
CA LEU A 195 -14.16 -15.72 -2.69
C LEU A 195 -14.55 -17.04 -1.99
N LEU A 196 -13.61 -17.97 -1.82
CA LEU A 196 -13.90 -19.34 -1.32
C LEU A 196 -13.23 -19.63 0.01
N ILE A 197 -11.96 -19.28 0.18
CA ILE A 197 -11.17 -19.74 1.34
C ILE A 197 -11.01 -18.61 2.36
N PRO A 198 -11.67 -18.69 3.54
CA PRO A 198 -11.48 -17.71 4.60
C PRO A 198 -10.12 -17.92 5.25
N VAL A 199 -9.27 -16.89 5.17
CA VAL A 199 -7.95 -16.89 5.80
C VAL A 199 -7.76 -15.66 6.68
N PRO A 200 -7.07 -15.77 7.83
CA PRO A 200 -6.67 -14.61 8.59
C PRO A 200 -5.82 -13.65 7.74
N ALA A 201 -6.14 -12.37 7.80
CA ALA A 201 -5.48 -11.30 7.06
C ALA A 201 -3.96 -11.28 7.24
N MET A 202 -3.49 -11.60 8.46
CA MET A 202 -2.06 -11.73 8.76
C MET A 202 -1.34 -12.76 7.87
N LEU A 203 -1.97 -13.90 7.59
CA LEU A 203 -1.36 -14.94 6.74
C LEU A 203 -1.22 -14.46 5.30
N VAL A 204 -2.22 -13.71 4.80
CA VAL A 204 -2.16 -13.07 3.48
C VAL A 204 -1.01 -12.06 3.41
N GLY A 205 -0.85 -11.22 4.45
CA GLY A 205 0.26 -10.27 4.55
C GLY A 205 1.63 -10.95 4.54
N ILE A 206 1.81 -12.02 5.33
CA ILE A 206 3.05 -12.81 5.36
C ILE A 206 3.32 -13.41 3.98
N TYR A 207 2.32 -14.01 3.35
CA TYR A 207 2.45 -14.60 2.02
C TYR A 207 2.89 -13.59 0.96
N ILE A 208 2.30 -12.39 0.95
CA ILE A 208 2.64 -11.34 -0.01
C ILE A 208 4.11 -10.91 0.16
N ILE A 209 4.52 -10.59 1.38
CA ILE A 209 5.90 -10.17 1.67
C ILE A 209 6.90 -11.27 1.30
N ALA A 210 6.61 -12.52 1.68
CA ALA A 210 7.48 -13.65 1.37
C ALA A 210 7.60 -13.88 -0.16
N LYS A 211 6.48 -13.80 -0.89
CA LYS A 211 6.45 -13.95 -2.35
C LYS A 211 7.28 -12.86 -3.04
N ASP A 212 7.18 -11.63 -2.58
CA ASP A 212 7.93 -10.51 -3.17
C ASP A 212 9.42 -10.57 -2.85
N LEU A 213 9.80 -11.02 -1.65
CA LEU A 213 11.20 -11.29 -1.31
C LEU A 213 11.77 -12.41 -2.18
N MET A 214 11.04 -13.51 -2.36
CA MET A 214 11.45 -14.62 -3.22
C MET A 214 11.62 -14.21 -4.68
N ARG A 215 10.78 -13.30 -5.20
CA ARG A 215 10.94 -12.75 -6.56
C ARG A 215 12.24 -11.96 -6.72
N ILE A 216 12.58 -11.14 -5.72
CA ILE A 216 13.83 -10.38 -5.73
C ILE A 216 15.03 -11.34 -5.70
N ILE A 217 15.02 -12.35 -4.81
CA ILE A 217 16.10 -13.33 -4.69
C ILE A 217 16.28 -14.14 -5.99
N ARG A 218 15.18 -14.51 -6.65
CA ARG A 218 15.19 -15.24 -7.93
C ARG A 218 15.51 -14.37 -9.14
N GLY A 219 15.67 -13.06 -8.96
CA GLY A 219 15.98 -12.12 -10.05
C GLY A 219 14.85 -11.95 -11.06
N ASP A 220 13.58 -12.09 -10.66
CA ASP A 220 12.45 -11.85 -11.56
C ASP A 220 12.38 -10.36 -11.94
N GLN A 221 12.68 -10.07 -13.19
CA GLN A 221 12.75 -8.71 -13.74
C GLN A 221 11.39 -8.15 -14.16
N ARG A 222 10.36 -9.00 -14.33
CA ARG A 222 9.07 -8.64 -14.96
C ARG A 222 8.06 -8.06 -13.98
N ILE A 223 8.10 -8.47 -12.71
CA ILE A 223 7.18 -8.01 -11.67
C ILE A 223 8.01 -7.52 -10.48
N SER A 224 7.89 -6.24 -10.16
CA SER A 224 8.75 -5.65 -9.13
C SER A 224 8.29 -5.98 -7.71
N GLY A 225 8.80 -7.08 -7.17
CA GLY A 225 8.72 -7.33 -5.73
C GLY A 225 9.32 -6.19 -4.91
N SER A 226 10.34 -5.49 -5.43
CA SER A 226 10.94 -4.34 -4.73
C SER A 226 9.97 -3.16 -4.58
N ALA A 227 9.11 -2.89 -5.58
CA ALA A 227 8.08 -1.86 -5.46
C ALA A 227 7.05 -2.19 -4.35
N HIS A 228 6.67 -3.46 -4.22
CA HIS A 228 5.77 -3.88 -3.13
C HIS A 228 6.44 -3.74 -1.76
N LEU A 229 7.74 -4.05 -1.63
CA LEU A 229 8.49 -3.82 -0.40
C LEU A 229 8.55 -2.32 -0.03
N GLY A 230 8.66 -1.43 -1.01
CA GLY A 230 8.56 0.01 -0.79
C GLY A 230 7.19 0.41 -0.22
N GLY A 231 6.09 -0.15 -0.75
CA GLY A 231 4.76 0.00 -0.17
C GLY A 231 4.64 -0.56 1.25
N ALA A 232 5.24 -1.72 1.51
CA ALA A 232 5.26 -2.35 2.83
C ALA A 232 6.00 -1.49 3.87
N ALA A 233 7.10 -0.85 3.49
CA ALA A 233 7.82 0.08 4.34
C ALA A 233 6.93 1.29 4.71
N VAL A 234 6.20 1.85 3.75
CA VAL A 234 5.25 2.95 4.00
C VAL A 234 4.14 2.51 4.96
N ALA A 235 3.56 1.32 4.77
CA ALA A 235 2.56 0.77 5.68
C ALA A 235 3.10 0.63 7.12
N ALA A 236 4.31 0.11 7.29
CA ALA A 236 4.93 -0.07 8.59
C ALA A 236 5.18 1.27 9.30
N ILE A 237 5.63 2.28 8.55
CA ILE A 237 5.84 3.64 9.07
C ILE A 237 4.49 4.26 9.49
N ALA A 238 3.46 4.15 8.65
CA ALA A 238 2.13 4.67 8.96
C ALA A 238 1.55 4.00 10.22
N TRP A 239 1.62 2.66 10.30
CA TRP A 239 1.17 1.90 11.45
C TRP A 239 1.93 2.27 12.73
N ALA A 240 3.25 2.41 12.67
CA ALA A 240 4.06 2.82 13.83
C ALA A 240 3.70 4.22 14.33
N ARG A 241 3.38 5.16 13.42
CA ARG A 241 2.91 6.51 13.78
C ARG A 241 1.52 6.50 14.39
N ILE A 242 0.59 5.69 13.86
CA ILE A 242 -0.75 5.50 14.45
C ILE A 242 -0.64 4.94 15.88
N ARG A 243 0.20 3.92 16.09
CA ARG A 243 0.43 3.31 17.42
C ARG A 243 1.03 4.29 18.44
N ARG A 244 1.75 5.31 17.98
CA ARG A 244 2.31 6.38 18.83
C ARG A 244 1.37 7.58 19.01
N GLY A 245 0.16 7.55 18.43
CA GLY A 245 -0.80 8.67 18.47
C GLY A 245 -0.34 9.91 17.70
N ARG A 246 0.49 9.75 16.65
CA ARG A 246 1.12 10.87 15.91
C ARG A 246 0.43 11.20 14.59
N PHE A 247 -0.90 11.29 14.58
CA PHE A 247 -1.69 11.72 13.42
C PHE A 247 -2.87 12.59 13.85
#